data_AF-A0A368U584-F1
#
_entry.id   AF-A0A368U584-F1
#
_cell.length_a   1.000
_cell.length_b   1.000
_cell.length_c   1.000
_cell.angle_alpha   90.00
_cell.angle_beta   90.00
_cell.angle_gamma   90.00
#
_symmetry.space_group_name_H-M   'P 1'
#
loop_
_entity.id
_entity.type
_entity.pdbx_description
1 polymer ?
#
loop_
_entity_poly.entity_id
_entity_poly.type
_entity_poly.pdbx_seq_one_letter_code
_entity_poly.pdbx_strand_id
1 'polypeptide(L)'
;MAPSSQELIENPLELIFAYRVFDLRDRFPQPLETFREALECLQSERAYMAAMSGEIVAYLRGGYSLTIPEHFFLRRAGNDVTIVPPEENDAVCVEVEAWLRETLTKHIDTLVVQDASTVRPSRFDLLLDECDPQASKPDTGHEVLDLLNDNNVWAAAIEVFGGKEVAKRWMTSPLDIYEGLSPVEMLQEDPQRVYDYLIRIEYGVYT
;
A
#
# COMPACT_ATOMS: atom_id res chain seq x y z
N MET A 1 32.45 15.41 -27.73
CA MET A 1 32.64 14.72 -26.44
C MET A 1 31.32 14.85 -25.70
N ALA A 2 30.50 13.80 -25.70
CA ALA A 2 29.30 13.78 -24.88
C ALA A 2 29.73 13.56 -23.42
N PRO A 3 29.13 14.25 -22.44
CA PRO A 3 29.39 13.95 -21.03
C PRO A 3 28.86 12.54 -20.73
N SER A 4 29.70 11.70 -20.12
CA SER A 4 29.30 10.40 -19.60
C SER A 4 28.32 10.63 -18.44
N SER A 5 27.04 10.37 -18.66
CA SER A 5 25.95 10.57 -17.69
C SER A 5 25.90 9.52 -16.57
N GLN A 6 27.04 9.21 -15.96
CA GLN A 6 27.07 8.54 -14.67
C GLN A 6 27.57 9.54 -13.64
N GLU A 7 26.70 10.47 -13.24
CA GLU A 7 26.84 11.05 -11.91
C GLU A 7 26.69 9.88 -10.95
N LEU A 8 27.82 9.47 -10.35
CA LEU A 8 27.83 8.52 -9.25
C LEU A 8 26.93 9.12 -8.18
N ILE A 9 25.79 8.49 -7.92
CA ILE A 9 24.94 8.86 -6.80
C ILE A 9 25.78 8.63 -5.53
N GLU A 10 26.41 9.69 -5.01
CA GLU A 10 27.28 9.62 -3.83
C GLU A 10 26.48 9.23 -2.58
N ASN A 11 25.17 9.53 -2.59
CA ASN A 11 24.24 9.18 -1.54
C ASN A 11 22.98 8.50 -2.12
N PRO A 12 22.82 7.16 -1.96
CA PRO A 12 21.70 6.43 -2.56
C PRO A 12 20.32 6.91 -2.08
N LEU A 13 20.24 7.58 -0.91
CA LEU A 13 18.97 8.14 -0.43
C LEU A 13 18.44 9.29 -1.29
N GLU A 14 19.28 9.93 -2.12
CA GLU A 14 18.83 10.99 -3.04
C GLU A 14 17.95 10.46 -4.18
N LEU A 15 17.95 9.13 -4.37
CA LEU A 15 16.98 8.44 -5.23
C LEU A 15 15.57 8.49 -4.64
N ILE A 16 15.41 8.65 -3.33
CA ILE A 16 14.09 8.71 -2.71
C ILE A 16 13.48 10.06 -3.03
N PHE A 17 12.33 9.99 -3.68
CA PHE A 17 11.61 11.12 -4.20
C PHE A 17 10.56 11.63 -3.21
N ALA A 18 9.80 10.70 -2.63
CA ALA A 18 8.70 10.97 -1.71
C ALA A 18 8.37 9.75 -0.85
N TYR A 19 7.64 9.97 0.23
CA TYR A 19 7.01 8.94 1.03
C TYR A 19 5.48 9.02 0.92
N ARG A 20 4.81 7.87 1.03
CA ARG A 20 3.36 7.77 1.23
C ARG A 20 3.09 6.87 2.42
N VAL A 21 2.04 7.23 3.13
CA VAL A 21 1.55 6.46 4.27
C VAL A 21 0.19 5.92 3.90
N PHE A 22 -0.04 4.67 4.28
CA PHE A 22 -1.32 4.01 4.15
C PHE A 22 -1.81 3.59 5.54
N ASP A 23 -3.10 3.74 5.75
CA ASP A 23 -3.86 3.04 6.78
C ASP A 23 -5.14 2.50 6.13
N LEU A 24 -6.01 1.84 6.90
CA LEU A 24 -7.29 1.32 6.40
C LEU A 24 -8.20 2.36 5.71
N ARG A 25 -7.95 3.66 5.82
CA ARG A 25 -8.77 4.72 5.23
C ARG A 25 -8.04 5.58 4.21
N ASP A 26 -6.72 5.47 4.12
CA ASP A 26 -5.83 6.15 3.19
C ASP A 26 -6.11 7.67 3.07
N ARG A 27 -6.06 8.39 4.21
CA ARG A 27 -6.44 9.83 4.29
C ARG A 27 -5.28 10.77 4.65
N PHE A 28 -4.06 10.31 4.48
CA PHE A 28 -2.88 11.10 4.79
C PHE A 28 -2.58 12.11 3.67
N PRO A 29 -1.99 13.27 4.00
CA PRO A 29 -1.49 14.20 2.99
C PRO A 29 -0.39 13.53 2.16
N GLN A 30 -0.37 13.80 0.86
CA GLN A 30 0.57 13.22 -0.09
C GLN A 30 1.07 14.28 -1.07
N PRO A 31 2.34 14.22 -1.53
CA PRO A 31 3.41 13.34 -1.04
C PRO A 31 4.02 13.86 0.29
N LEU A 32 4.56 12.95 1.11
CA LEU A 32 5.36 13.31 2.29
C LEU A 32 6.84 13.40 1.91
N GLU A 33 7.58 14.29 2.55
CA GLU A 33 8.96 14.58 2.16
C GLU A 33 9.97 13.67 2.85
N THR A 34 9.66 13.27 4.09
CA THR A 34 10.56 12.47 4.92
C THR A 34 9.87 11.24 5.49
N PHE A 35 10.67 10.22 5.80
CA PHE A 35 10.19 9.05 6.53
C PHE A 35 9.63 9.43 7.92
N ARG A 36 10.20 10.46 8.57
CA ARG A 36 9.70 10.95 9.86
C ARG A 36 8.28 11.46 9.77
N GLU A 37 7.98 12.32 8.79
CA GLU A 37 6.62 12.83 8.57
C GLU A 37 5.64 11.68 8.29
N ALA A 38 6.10 10.65 7.58
CA ALA A 38 5.32 9.44 7.31
C ALA A 38 5.02 8.65 8.59
N LEU A 39 6.01 8.45 9.45
CA LEU A 39 5.83 7.79 10.74
C LEU A 39 4.91 8.57 11.67
N GLU A 40 5.07 9.89 11.74
CA GLU A 40 4.24 10.78 12.55
C GLU A 40 2.78 10.79 12.06
N CYS A 41 2.54 10.62 10.76
CA CYS A 41 1.19 10.42 10.22
C CYS A 41 0.56 9.13 10.76
N LEU A 42 1.25 7.99 10.74
CA LEU A 42 0.75 6.73 11.31
C LEU A 42 0.52 6.80 12.82
N GLN A 43 1.33 7.59 13.54
CA GLN A 43 1.20 7.78 14.98
C GLN A 43 0.10 8.79 15.37
N SER A 44 -0.43 9.54 14.40
CA SER A 44 -1.42 10.58 14.66
C SER A 44 -2.80 9.99 15.00
N GLU A 45 -3.62 10.78 15.71
CA GLU A 45 -5.02 10.42 16.00
C GLU A 45 -5.90 10.26 14.73
N ARG A 46 -5.40 10.74 13.58
CA ARG A 46 -6.09 10.60 12.29
C ARG A 46 -5.94 9.20 11.71
N ALA A 47 -4.91 8.47 12.14
CA ALA A 47 -4.61 7.14 11.68
C ALA A 47 -5.66 6.16 12.20
N TYR A 48 -6.26 5.41 11.28
CA TYR A 48 -7.29 4.43 11.58
C TYR A 48 -6.71 3.03 11.50
N MET A 49 -6.62 2.35 12.66
CA MET A 49 -6.06 1.00 12.78
C MET A 49 -4.67 0.86 12.15
N ALA A 50 -3.81 1.87 12.31
CA ALA A 50 -2.46 1.83 11.76
C ALA A 50 -1.59 0.70 12.33
N ALA A 51 -1.92 0.16 13.50
CA ALA A 51 -1.23 -1.02 14.01
C ALA A 51 -1.59 -2.33 13.30
N MET A 52 -2.70 -2.35 12.54
CA MET A 52 -3.17 -3.52 11.77
C MET A 52 -2.91 -3.40 10.27
N SER A 53 -2.73 -2.18 9.76
CA SER A 53 -2.73 -1.87 8.32
C SER A 53 -1.75 -0.76 7.93
N GLY A 54 -0.95 -0.28 8.88
CA GLY A 54 -0.06 0.85 8.64
C GLY A 54 1.08 0.45 7.72
N GLU A 55 1.19 1.13 6.59
CA GLU A 55 2.30 0.95 5.65
C GLU A 55 2.94 2.29 5.33
N ILE A 56 4.25 2.27 5.10
CA ILE A 56 5.00 3.41 4.59
C ILE A 56 5.72 2.97 3.33
N VAL A 57 5.60 3.75 2.27
CA VAL A 57 6.19 3.46 0.96
C VAL A 57 7.09 4.61 0.56
N ALA A 58 8.33 4.29 0.21
CA ALA A 58 9.27 5.22 -0.40
C ALA A 58 9.18 5.11 -1.92
N TYR A 59 8.79 6.20 -2.59
CA TYR A 59 8.85 6.31 -4.06
C TYR A 59 10.23 6.79 -4.46
N LEU A 60 10.80 6.15 -5.48
CA LEU A 60 12.12 6.43 -6.02
C LEU A 60 12.01 7.16 -7.36
N ARG A 61 13.01 7.97 -7.66
CA ARG A 61 13.23 8.55 -8.99
C ARG A 61 13.39 7.41 -10.01
N GLY A 62 12.67 7.50 -11.13
CA GLY A 62 12.66 6.47 -12.18
C GLY A 62 11.53 5.46 -12.06
N GLY A 63 10.57 5.69 -11.16
CA GLY A 63 9.31 4.98 -11.18
C GLY A 63 9.18 3.76 -10.28
N TYR A 64 10.20 3.54 -9.46
CA TYR A 64 10.23 2.43 -8.52
C TYR A 64 9.66 2.87 -7.17
N SER A 65 9.28 1.89 -6.35
CA SER A 65 8.88 2.13 -4.98
C SER A 65 9.25 0.97 -4.09
N LEU A 66 9.54 1.28 -2.83
CA LEU A 66 9.97 0.34 -1.80
C LEU A 66 9.03 0.47 -0.60
N THR A 67 8.39 -0.62 -0.21
CA THR A 67 7.68 -0.69 1.07
C THR A 67 8.70 -0.75 2.20
N ILE A 68 8.56 0.13 3.19
CA ILE A 68 9.36 0.07 4.42
C ILE A 68 8.84 -1.10 5.27
N PRO A 69 9.71 -2.03 5.71
CA PRO A 69 9.28 -3.15 6.53
C PRO A 69 8.59 -2.71 7.82
N GLU A 70 7.40 -3.26 8.07
CA GLU A 70 6.57 -2.88 9.21
C GLU A 70 7.24 -3.09 10.58
N HIS A 71 8.16 -4.05 10.71
CA HIS A 71 8.83 -4.35 11.98
C HIS A 71 9.70 -3.19 12.50
N PHE A 72 10.03 -2.20 11.68
CA PHE A 72 10.71 -0.98 12.12
C PHE A 72 9.79 -0.09 12.97
N PHE A 73 8.50 -0.07 12.68
CA PHE A 73 7.55 0.85 13.30
C PHE A 73 6.33 0.18 13.95
N LEU A 74 6.18 -1.14 13.83
CA LEU A 74 5.19 -1.96 14.51
C LEU A 74 5.86 -2.95 15.47
N ARG A 75 5.37 -2.98 16.71
CA ARG A 75 5.74 -3.95 17.74
C ARG A 75 4.65 -4.98 17.90
N ARG A 76 5.02 -6.25 17.77
CA ARG A 76 4.13 -7.40 17.97
C ARG A 76 4.39 -8.00 19.35
N ALA A 77 3.39 -7.98 20.23
CA ALA A 77 3.43 -8.57 21.57
C ALA A 77 2.31 -9.61 21.70
N GLY A 78 2.60 -10.86 21.31
CA GLY A 78 1.59 -11.91 21.25
C GLY A 78 0.59 -11.65 20.12
N ASN A 79 -0.69 -11.47 20.47
CA ASN A 79 -1.75 -11.11 19.51
C ASN A 79 -1.95 -9.61 19.37
N ASP A 80 -1.24 -8.80 20.16
CA ASP A 80 -1.36 -7.35 20.10
C ASP A 80 -0.29 -6.77 19.17
N VAL A 81 -0.68 -5.82 18.33
CA VAL A 81 0.23 -5.07 17.47
C VAL A 81 0.04 -3.61 17.82
N THR A 82 1.15 -2.93 18.10
CA THR A 82 1.14 -1.50 18.46
C THR A 82 2.20 -0.76 17.66
N ILE A 83 1.93 0.50 17.32
CA ILE A 83 2.91 1.35 16.65
C ILE A 83 3.92 1.81 17.70
N VAL A 84 5.19 1.89 17.31
CA VAL A 84 6.24 2.49 18.13
C VAL A 84 5.83 3.89 18.60
N PRO A 85 6.09 4.27 19.85
CA PRO A 85 5.68 5.58 20.34
C PRO A 85 6.63 6.68 19.82
N PRO A 86 6.20 7.95 19.77
CA PRO A 86 6.97 9.03 19.13
C PRO A 86 8.38 9.25 19.70
N GLU A 87 8.63 8.87 20.96
CA GLU A 87 9.94 8.97 21.61
C GLU A 87 10.99 8.07 20.96
N GLU A 88 10.57 7.05 20.21
CA GLU A 88 11.46 6.12 19.52
C GLU A 88 11.73 6.53 18.06
N ASN A 89 11.11 7.60 17.56
CA ASN A 89 11.19 7.99 16.16
C ASN A 89 12.63 8.22 15.68
N ASP A 90 13.50 8.78 16.53
CA ASP A 90 14.91 9.01 16.20
C ASP A 90 15.64 7.69 15.90
N ALA A 91 15.42 6.67 16.74
CA ALA A 91 16.04 5.36 16.56
C ALA A 91 15.50 4.66 15.30
N VAL A 92 14.18 4.68 15.12
CA VAL A 92 13.53 4.08 13.95
C VAL A 92 13.96 4.74 12.65
N CYS A 93 14.10 6.08 12.61
CA CYS A 93 14.61 6.79 11.44
C CYS A 93 16.03 6.34 11.09
N VAL A 94 16.92 6.20 12.08
CA VAL A 94 18.30 5.75 11.83
C VAL A 94 18.33 4.32 11.27
N GLU A 95 17.52 3.42 11.83
CA GLU A 95 17.45 2.03 11.36
C GLU A 95 16.88 1.93 9.94
N VAL A 96 15.80 2.65 9.64
CA VAL A 96 15.18 2.68 8.31
C VAL A 96 16.11 3.32 7.28
N GLU A 97 16.80 4.41 7.63
CA GLU A 97 17.80 5.02 6.74
C GLU A 97 18.95 4.07 6.42
N ALA A 98 19.46 3.34 7.43
CA ALA A 98 20.51 2.34 7.22
C ALA A 98 20.03 1.22 6.28
N TRP A 99 18.81 0.71 6.51
CA TRP A 99 18.20 -0.30 5.65
C TRP A 99 17.94 0.21 4.22
N LEU A 100 17.47 1.45 4.06
CA LEU A 100 17.25 2.08 2.76
C LEU A 100 18.56 2.23 2.00
N ARG A 101 19.63 2.71 2.65
CA ARG A 101 20.96 2.82 2.04
C ARG A 101 21.45 1.48 1.54
N GLU A 102 21.35 0.44 2.36
CA GLU A 102 21.77 -0.90 1.98
C GLU A 102 20.94 -1.46 0.82
N THR A 103 19.61 -1.33 0.90
CA THR A 103 18.66 -1.81 -0.11
C THR A 103 18.88 -1.12 -1.45
N LEU A 104 18.95 0.22 -1.45
CA LEU A 104 19.16 1.01 -2.66
C LEU A 104 20.53 0.74 -3.28
N THR A 105 21.58 0.58 -2.48
CA THR A 105 22.92 0.24 -3.00
C THR A 105 22.93 -1.12 -3.69
N LYS A 106 22.21 -2.11 -3.17
CA LYS A 106 22.09 -3.44 -3.80
C LYS A 106 21.32 -3.41 -5.12
N HIS A 107 20.41 -2.46 -5.28
CA HIS A 107 19.52 -2.36 -6.42
C HIS A 107 19.88 -1.21 -7.39
N ILE A 108 20.94 -0.45 -7.12
CA ILE A 108 21.29 0.75 -7.87
C ILE A 108 21.51 0.46 -9.36
N ASP A 109 22.14 -0.67 -9.69
CA ASP A 109 22.37 -1.08 -11.09
C ASP A 109 21.06 -1.42 -11.84
N THR A 110 20.00 -1.79 -11.10
CA THR A 110 18.67 -2.09 -11.65
C THR A 110 17.78 -0.83 -11.71
N LEU A 111 17.97 0.11 -10.78
CA LEU A 111 17.15 1.32 -10.63
C LEU A 111 17.57 2.47 -11.57
N VAL A 112 18.79 2.42 -12.13
CA VAL A 112 19.35 3.46 -13.02
C VAL A 112 18.85 3.36 -14.47
N VAL A 113 17.59 2.94 -14.68
CA VAL A 113 16.98 2.91 -16.01
C VAL A 113 16.14 4.17 -16.24
N GLN A 114 16.82 5.12 -16.91
CA GLN A 114 16.38 6.23 -17.78
C GLN A 114 15.46 7.36 -17.28
N ASP A 115 15.97 8.59 -17.46
CA ASP A 115 15.27 9.89 -17.52
C ASP A 115 14.26 10.20 -16.39
N ALA A 116 14.67 9.96 -15.14
CA ALA A 116 13.91 10.43 -14.00
C ALA A 116 13.96 11.97 -13.88
N SER A 117 12.78 12.60 -13.85
CA SER A 117 12.63 14.04 -13.62
C SER A 117 13.33 14.47 -12.33
N THR A 118 14.10 15.56 -12.39
CA THR A 118 14.71 16.19 -11.21
C THR A 118 13.73 17.11 -10.47
N VAL A 119 12.64 17.50 -11.13
CA VAL A 119 11.61 18.40 -10.59
C VAL A 119 10.67 17.61 -9.70
N ARG A 120 10.37 18.14 -8.51
CA ARG A 120 9.48 17.47 -7.57
C ARG A 120 8.00 17.72 -7.93
N PRO A 121 7.16 16.73 -8.32
CA PRO A 121 5.75 17.02 -8.52
C PRO A 121 5.07 17.41 -7.21
N SER A 122 4.25 18.45 -7.28
CA SER A 122 3.45 18.96 -6.16
C SER A 122 2.19 18.12 -5.90
N ARG A 123 1.95 17.07 -6.70
CA ARG A 123 0.80 16.17 -6.62
C ARG A 123 1.20 14.73 -6.94
N PHE A 124 0.61 13.80 -6.21
CA PHE A 124 0.86 12.36 -6.33
C PHE A 124 0.45 11.77 -7.69
N ASP A 125 -0.62 12.26 -8.31
CA ASP A 125 -1.07 11.81 -9.64
C ASP A 125 0.02 12.00 -10.72
N LEU A 126 0.76 13.11 -10.65
CA LEU A 126 1.85 13.44 -11.57
C LEU A 126 3.11 12.61 -11.29
N LEU A 127 3.25 12.12 -10.06
CA LEU A 127 4.31 11.24 -9.61
C LEU A 127 4.14 9.83 -10.19
N LEU A 128 2.90 9.34 -10.21
CA LEU A 128 2.52 8.07 -10.83
C LEU A 128 2.70 8.07 -12.35
N ASP A 129 2.43 9.19 -13.02
CA ASP A 129 2.62 9.35 -14.48
C ASP A 129 4.11 9.33 -14.89
N GLU A 130 5.02 9.70 -13.99
CA GLU A 130 6.48 9.61 -14.19
C GLU A 130 7.04 8.23 -13.82
N CYS A 131 6.25 7.35 -13.21
CA CYS A 131 6.66 5.97 -12.92
C CYS A 131 6.49 5.08 -14.17
N ASP A 132 7.51 4.29 -14.52
CA ASP A 132 7.47 3.36 -15.65
C ASP A 132 6.17 2.50 -15.62
N PRO A 133 5.31 2.57 -16.66
CA PRO A 133 4.09 1.77 -16.72
C PRO A 133 4.34 0.26 -16.75
N GLN A 134 5.59 -0.17 -16.98
CA GLN A 134 6.04 -1.57 -16.91
C GLN A 134 6.85 -1.94 -15.66
N ALA A 135 7.23 -0.98 -14.80
CA ALA A 135 7.74 -1.36 -13.49
C ALA A 135 6.64 -2.18 -12.83
N SER A 136 6.95 -3.43 -12.44
CA SER A 136 6.07 -4.17 -11.57
C SER A 136 5.74 -3.24 -10.43
N LYS A 137 4.48 -2.77 -10.39
CA LYS A 137 3.93 -2.06 -9.24
C LYS A 137 4.46 -2.82 -8.04
N PRO A 138 5.07 -2.14 -7.06
CA PRO A 138 5.58 -2.87 -5.93
C PRO A 138 4.40 -3.73 -5.44
N ASP A 139 4.69 -4.93 -4.97
CA ASP A 139 3.69 -5.84 -4.37
C ASP A 139 3.15 -5.24 -3.04
N THR A 140 3.22 -3.91 -2.90
CA THR A 140 2.59 -3.07 -1.92
C THR A 140 1.15 -2.85 -2.35
N GLY A 141 0.24 -3.71 -1.85
CA GLY A 141 -1.15 -3.32 -1.55
C GLY A 141 -1.95 -2.59 -2.64
N HIS A 142 -1.48 -2.57 -3.88
CA HIS A 142 -2.10 -1.94 -5.04
C HIS A 142 -3.04 -2.91 -5.74
N GLU A 143 -3.39 -3.98 -5.03
CA GLU A 143 -4.61 -4.70 -5.30
C GLU A 143 -5.83 -3.86 -4.84
N VAL A 144 -5.84 -3.16 -3.71
CA VAL A 144 -7.14 -2.65 -3.18
C VAL A 144 -7.80 -1.52 -3.99
N LEU A 145 -7.11 -0.83 -4.91
CA LEU A 145 -7.71 0.28 -5.67
C LEU A 145 -7.98 0.00 -7.15
N ASP A 146 -7.63 -1.20 -7.67
CA ASP A 146 -8.14 -1.72 -8.96
C ASP A 146 -9.04 -2.98 -8.78
N LEU A 147 -9.28 -3.41 -7.54
CA LEU A 147 -9.98 -4.67 -7.22
C LEU A 147 -11.51 -4.56 -7.14
N LEU A 148 -12.13 -3.46 -7.55
CA LEU A 148 -13.60 -3.35 -7.63
C LEU A 148 -14.09 -3.57 -9.05
N ASN A 149 -13.81 -4.75 -9.58
CA ASN A 149 -14.47 -5.25 -10.78
C ASN A 149 -15.23 -6.52 -10.42
N ASP A 150 -16.37 -6.78 -11.07
CA ASP A 150 -17.25 -7.92 -10.80
C ASP A 150 -16.46 -9.23 -10.69
N ASN A 151 -15.44 -9.40 -11.53
CA ASN A 151 -14.57 -10.57 -11.55
C ASN A 151 -13.80 -10.83 -10.25
N ASN A 152 -13.44 -9.78 -9.51
CA ASN A 152 -12.69 -9.93 -8.27
C ASN A 152 -13.57 -10.35 -7.08
N VAL A 153 -14.78 -9.80 -6.99
CA VAL A 153 -15.75 -10.22 -5.95
C VAL A 153 -16.15 -11.69 -6.14
N TRP A 154 -16.26 -12.14 -7.40
CA TRP A 154 -16.47 -13.56 -7.71
C TRP A 154 -15.28 -14.43 -7.32
N ALA A 155 -14.04 -13.97 -7.49
CA ALA A 155 -12.85 -14.70 -7.06
C ALA A 155 -12.79 -14.81 -5.53
N ALA A 156 -13.01 -13.71 -4.82
CA ALA A 156 -13.06 -13.67 -3.37
C ALA A 156 -14.15 -14.60 -2.80
N ALA A 157 -15.34 -14.64 -3.41
CA ALA A 157 -16.39 -15.56 -2.99
C ALA A 157 -15.98 -17.04 -3.16
N ILE A 158 -15.26 -17.39 -4.23
CA ILE A 158 -14.78 -18.76 -4.45
C ILE A 158 -13.77 -19.17 -3.37
N GLU A 159 -12.90 -18.25 -2.98
CA GLU A 159 -11.89 -18.47 -1.95
C GLU A 159 -12.54 -18.64 -0.56
N VAL A 160 -13.39 -17.69 -0.16
CA VAL A 160 -14.10 -17.71 1.14
C VAL A 160 -14.96 -18.97 1.30
N PHE A 161 -15.64 -19.41 0.26
CA PHE A 161 -16.52 -20.59 0.31
C PHE A 161 -15.85 -21.88 -0.16
N GLY A 162 -14.56 -21.84 -0.54
CA GLY A 162 -13.76 -23.00 -0.93
C GLY A 162 -14.27 -23.76 -2.16
N GLY A 163 -15.08 -23.14 -3.03
CA GLY A 163 -15.68 -23.83 -4.17
C GLY A 163 -16.61 -22.98 -5.04
N LYS A 164 -16.50 -23.15 -6.36
CA LYS A 164 -17.21 -22.35 -7.36
C LYS A 164 -18.73 -22.52 -7.31
N GLU A 165 -19.22 -23.74 -7.11
CA GLU A 165 -20.66 -24.01 -7.01
C GLU A 165 -21.29 -23.42 -5.74
N VAL A 166 -20.55 -23.41 -4.63
CA VAL A 166 -21.03 -22.86 -3.35
C VAL A 166 -21.03 -21.33 -3.41
N ALA A 167 -19.95 -20.74 -3.89
CA ALA A 167 -19.86 -19.31 -4.14
C ALA A 167 -20.96 -18.83 -5.08
N LYS A 168 -21.18 -19.53 -6.21
CA LYS A 168 -22.27 -19.20 -7.14
C LYS A 168 -23.64 -19.23 -6.47
N ARG A 169 -23.91 -20.25 -5.65
CA ARG A 169 -25.19 -20.37 -4.96
C ARG A 169 -25.40 -19.20 -4.00
N TRP A 170 -24.38 -18.84 -3.23
CA TRP A 170 -24.41 -17.69 -2.32
C TRP A 170 -24.61 -16.37 -3.07
N MET A 171 -23.83 -16.14 -4.12
CA MET A 171 -23.88 -14.93 -4.96
C MET A 171 -25.26 -14.67 -5.58
N THR A 172 -26.01 -15.72 -5.88
CA THR A 172 -27.37 -15.63 -6.46
C THR A 172 -28.49 -15.79 -5.43
N SER A 173 -28.16 -15.99 -4.15
CA SER A 173 -29.18 -16.16 -3.10
C SER A 173 -29.54 -14.80 -2.50
N PRO A 174 -30.84 -14.53 -2.25
CA PRO A 174 -31.28 -13.37 -1.49
C PRO A 174 -30.65 -13.34 -0.10
N LEU A 175 -30.13 -12.19 0.32
CA LEU A 175 -29.60 -11.98 1.66
C LEU A 175 -30.37 -10.88 2.39
N ASP A 176 -30.69 -11.11 3.66
CA ASP A 176 -31.42 -10.14 4.50
C ASP A 176 -30.64 -8.83 4.70
N ILE A 177 -29.30 -8.89 4.69
CA ILE A 177 -28.42 -7.70 4.78
C ILE A 177 -28.53 -6.77 3.57
N TYR A 178 -29.02 -7.29 2.44
CA TYR A 178 -29.31 -6.55 1.23
C TYR A 178 -30.82 -6.39 1.01
N GLU A 179 -31.61 -6.45 2.10
CA GLU A 179 -33.07 -6.27 2.07
C GLU A 179 -33.78 -7.27 1.12
N GLY A 180 -33.22 -8.48 0.98
CA GLY A 180 -33.74 -9.52 0.09
C GLY A 180 -33.19 -9.48 -1.34
N LEU A 181 -32.23 -8.61 -1.64
CA LEU A 181 -31.47 -8.64 -2.90
C LEU A 181 -30.34 -9.67 -2.83
N SER A 182 -29.94 -10.18 -4.00
CA SER A 182 -28.78 -11.07 -4.11
C SER A 182 -27.47 -10.28 -4.18
N PRO A 183 -26.33 -10.87 -3.74
CA PRO A 183 -25.02 -10.27 -3.90
C PRO A 183 -24.68 -9.86 -5.34
N VAL A 184 -25.19 -10.59 -6.35
CA VAL A 184 -25.00 -10.25 -7.77
C VAL A 184 -25.76 -8.99 -8.17
N GLU A 185 -26.94 -8.76 -7.61
CA GLU A 185 -27.69 -7.52 -7.84
C GLU A 185 -27.01 -6.36 -7.11
N MET A 186 -26.55 -6.60 -5.87
CA MET A 186 -25.81 -5.60 -5.09
C MET A 186 -24.47 -5.24 -5.74
N LEU A 187 -23.81 -6.17 -6.44
CA LEU A 187 -22.60 -5.89 -7.20
C LEU A 187 -22.78 -4.81 -8.27
N GLN A 188 -23.96 -4.72 -8.90
CA GLN A 188 -24.22 -3.71 -9.93
C GLN A 188 -24.46 -2.31 -9.34
N GLU A 189 -24.86 -2.23 -8.07
CA GLU A 189 -25.11 -0.96 -7.36
C GLU A 189 -23.91 -0.51 -6.53
N ASP A 190 -23.35 -1.41 -5.72
CA ASP A 190 -22.25 -1.16 -4.79
C ASP A 190 -21.38 -2.42 -4.61
N PRO A 191 -20.33 -2.57 -5.45
CA PRO A 191 -19.38 -3.69 -5.36
C PRO A 191 -18.63 -3.75 -4.02
N GLN A 192 -18.37 -2.60 -3.38
CA GLN A 192 -17.61 -2.55 -2.13
C GLN A 192 -18.38 -3.20 -0.99
N ARG A 193 -19.70 -2.97 -0.96
CA ARG A 193 -20.57 -3.52 0.08
C ARG A 193 -20.66 -5.06 0.04
N VAL A 194 -20.47 -5.66 -1.14
CA VAL A 194 -20.40 -7.12 -1.30
C VAL A 194 -19.04 -7.66 -0.84
N TYR A 195 -17.97 -6.97 -1.22
CA TYR A 195 -16.61 -7.32 -0.82
C TYR A 195 -16.42 -7.24 0.71
N ASP A 196 -16.85 -6.16 1.34
CA ASP A 196 -16.79 -5.98 2.80
C ASP A 196 -17.53 -7.09 3.54
N TYR A 197 -18.64 -7.58 2.97
CA TYR A 197 -19.40 -8.67 3.56
C TYR A 197 -18.69 -10.02 3.42
N LEU A 198 -18.02 -10.29 2.30
CA LEU A 198 -17.18 -11.47 2.12
C LEU A 198 -16.01 -11.50 3.12
N ILE A 199 -15.35 -10.36 3.31
CA ILE A 199 -14.29 -10.21 4.32
C ILE A 199 -14.83 -10.51 5.72
N ARG A 200 -16.03 -10.02 6.07
CA ARG A 200 -16.65 -10.32 7.37
C ARG A 200 -16.93 -11.82 7.56
N ILE A 201 -17.32 -12.53 6.50
CA ILE A 201 -17.53 -13.98 6.54
C ILE A 201 -16.20 -14.71 6.73
N GLU A 202 -15.14 -14.31 6.02
CA GLU A 202 -13.80 -14.88 6.15
C GLU A 202 -13.25 -14.77 7.58
N TYR A 203 -13.45 -13.61 8.22
CA TYR A 203 -13.06 -13.38 9.61
C TYR A 203 -14.10 -13.89 10.64
N GLY A 204 -15.13 -14.62 10.21
CA GLY A 204 -16.09 -15.31 11.08
C GLY A 204 -17.10 -14.41 11.81
N VAL A 205 -17.32 -13.18 11.33
CA VAL A 205 -18.28 -12.22 11.89
C VAL A 205 -19.62 -12.38 11.16
N TYR A 206 -20.48 -13.24 11.68
CA TYR A 206 -21.85 -13.42 11.18
C TYR A 206 -22.79 -12.42 11.87
N THR A 207 -23.12 -11.32 11.20
CA THR A 207 -24.24 -10.45 11.59
C THR A 207 -25.14 -10.20 10.39
#